data_AF-A0A2Z6NIA8-F1
#
_entry.id   AF-A0A2Z6NIA8-F1
#
_cell.length_a   1.000
_cell.length_b   1.000
_cell.length_c   1.000
_cell.angle_alpha   90.00
_cell.angle_beta   90.00
_cell.angle_gamma   90.00
#
_symmetry.space_group_name_H-M   'P 1'
#
loop_
_entity.id
_entity.type
_entity.pdbx_description
1 polymer ?
#
loop_
_entity_poly.entity_id
_entity_poly.type
_entity_poly.pdbx_seq_one_letter_code
_entity_poly.pdbx_strand_id
1 'polypeptide(L)'
;MGIATILVSCGNRFGFVHVGAYNKGFVQASCDTWDIFNRVGLVQLIDLDLTGSFCFLSGVAGGAISSLVSGIWSIVLHKNYATELSIYAFLIGYFMVRLALAWPQACVSAYYVAYAENPQSTHFDSTIPMRLEQLERSHV
;
A
#
# COMPACT_ATOMS: atom_id res chain seq x y z
N MET A 1 -23.44 -1.12 13.15
CA MET A 1 -22.25 -1.28 12.29
C MET A 1 -22.71 -1.56 10.87
N GLY A 2 -22.29 -0.76 9.89
CA GLY A 2 -22.64 -0.98 8.49
C GLY A 2 -21.82 -2.11 7.87
N ILE A 3 -22.31 -2.69 6.76
CA ILE A 3 -21.60 -3.75 6.01
C ILE A 3 -20.20 -3.30 5.58
N ALA A 4 -20.03 -2.02 5.23
CA ALA A 4 -18.73 -1.45 4.87
C ALA A 4 -17.68 -1.56 6.00
N THR A 5 -18.09 -1.31 7.25
CA THR A 5 -17.19 -1.41 8.42
C THR A 5 -16.75 -2.85 8.66
N ILE A 6 -17.65 -3.82 8.45
CA ILE A 6 -17.35 -5.24 8.59
C ILE A 6 -16.39 -5.69 7.50
N LEU A 7 -16.60 -5.23 6.26
CA LEU A 7 -15.71 -5.54 5.14
C LEU A 7 -14.30 -5.00 5.37
N VAL A 8 -14.18 -3.76 5.85
CA VAL A 8 -12.88 -3.15 6.18
C VAL A 8 -12.24 -3.84 7.37
N SER A 9 -13.01 -4.21 8.40
CA SER A 9 -12.46 -4.88 9.59
C SER A 9 -12.00 -6.31 9.30
N CYS A 10 -12.73 -7.08 8.48
CA CYS A 10 -12.40 -8.47 8.17
C CYS A 10 -11.44 -8.64 6.97
N GLY A 11 -11.37 -7.65 6.08
CA GLY A 11 -10.74 -7.77 4.76
C GLY A 11 -9.60 -6.79 4.52
N ASN A 12 -8.76 -6.58 5.53
CA ASN A 12 -7.76 -5.51 5.51
C ASN A 12 -6.33 -6.04 5.43
N ARG A 13 -5.48 -5.33 4.67
CA ARG A 13 -4.09 -5.72 4.38
C ARG A 13 -3.24 -5.84 5.64
N PHE A 14 -3.53 -5.06 6.68
CA PHE A 14 -2.77 -5.08 7.93
C PHE A 14 -2.93 -6.41 8.70
N GLY A 15 -4.01 -7.17 8.47
CA GLY A 15 -4.18 -8.49 9.06
C GLY A 15 -3.10 -9.50 8.66
N PHE A 16 -2.52 -9.38 7.46
CA PHE A 16 -1.42 -10.27 7.02
C PHE A 16 -0.17 -10.14 7.91
N VAL A 17 0.10 -8.95 8.44
CA VAL A 17 1.23 -8.73 9.35
C VAL A 17 1.00 -9.51 10.65
N HIS A 18 -0.21 -9.42 11.21
CA HIS A 18 -0.55 -10.06 12.47
C HIS A 18 -0.72 -11.59 12.33
N VAL A 19 -1.12 -12.10 11.15
CA VAL A 19 -1.04 -13.53 10.80
C VAL A 19 0.42 -14.01 10.84
N GLY A 20 1.34 -13.25 10.24
CA GLY A 20 2.76 -13.59 10.22
C GLY A 20 3.42 -13.55 11.60
N ALA A 21 3.02 -12.62 12.47
CA ALA A 21 3.62 -12.44 13.80
C ALA A 21 3.02 -13.35 14.88
N TYR A 22 1.69 -13.55 14.88
CA TYR A 22 0.97 -14.20 15.98
C TYR A 22 0.28 -15.50 15.58
N ASN A 23 0.40 -15.95 14.32
CA ASN A 23 -0.16 -17.21 13.80
C ASN A 23 -1.67 -17.36 14.10
N LYS A 24 -2.42 -16.25 13.98
CA LYS A 24 -3.88 -16.21 14.10
C LYS A 24 -4.54 -16.37 12.71
N GLY A 25 -5.80 -16.78 12.66
CA GLY A 25 -6.58 -16.80 11.40
C GLY A 25 -6.74 -15.39 10.81
N PHE A 26 -6.69 -15.26 9.48
CA PHE A 26 -6.66 -13.97 8.79
C PHE A 26 -7.79 -13.01 9.18
N VAL A 27 -9.03 -13.52 9.26
CA VAL A 27 -10.20 -12.71 9.61
C VAL A 27 -10.08 -12.18 11.05
N GLN A 28 -9.68 -13.05 11.99
CA GLN A 28 -9.52 -12.69 13.39
C GLN A 28 -8.35 -11.72 13.60
N ALA A 29 -7.23 -11.95 12.92
CA ALA A 29 -6.07 -11.06 12.89
C ALA A 29 -6.42 -9.66 12.34
N SER A 30 -7.20 -9.61 11.26
CA SER A 30 -7.65 -8.36 10.64
C SER A 30 -8.57 -7.56 11.58
N CYS A 31 -9.55 -8.23 12.19
CA CYS A 31 -10.47 -7.59 13.13
C CYS A 31 -9.75 -7.04 14.37
N ASP A 32 -8.85 -7.84 14.96
CA ASP A 32 -8.07 -7.47 16.14
C ASP A 32 -7.19 -6.24 15.83
N THR A 33 -6.48 -6.27 14.70
CA THR A 33 -5.65 -5.14 14.25
C THR A 33 -6.48 -3.88 14.00
N TRP A 34 -7.67 -4.03 13.41
CA TRP A 34 -8.58 -2.90 13.16
C TRP A 34 -9.13 -2.29 14.45
N ASP A 35 -9.44 -3.11 15.46
CA ASP A 35 -9.87 -2.62 16.77
C ASP A 35 -8.76 -1.83 17.48
N ILE A 36 -7.51 -2.31 17.42
CA ILE A 36 -6.35 -1.59 17.96
C ILE A 36 -6.17 -0.24 17.25
N PHE A 37 -6.26 -0.19 15.92
CA PHE A 37 -6.20 1.08 15.18
C PHE A 37 -7.30 2.06 15.57
N ASN A 38 -8.52 1.57 15.82
CA ASN A 38 -9.62 2.41 16.25
C ASN A 38 -9.38 3.00 17.65
N ARG A 39 -8.81 2.21 18.57
CA ARG A 39 -8.44 2.68 19.92
C ARG A 39 -7.33 3.72 19.94
N VAL A 40 -6.35 3.59 19.05
CA VAL A 40 -5.20 4.51 18.94
C VAL A 40 -5.53 5.74 18.06
N GLY A 41 -6.69 5.76 17.39
CA GLY A 41 -7.07 6.85 16.49
C GLY A 41 -6.33 6.83 15.15
N LEU A 42 -5.68 5.72 14.79
CA LEU A 42 -4.89 5.62 13.56
C LEU A 42 -5.74 5.53 12.29
N VAL A 43 -7.05 5.29 12.41
CA VAL A 43 -7.97 5.06 11.30
C VAL A 43 -7.99 6.24 10.33
N GLN A 44 -7.98 7.49 10.84
CA GLN A 44 -7.96 8.68 9.99
C GLN A 44 -6.65 8.80 9.19
N LEU A 45 -5.52 8.48 9.82
CA LEU A 45 -4.22 8.50 9.16
C LEU A 45 -4.13 7.43 8.06
N ILE A 46 -4.69 6.24 8.31
CA ILE A 46 -4.75 5.15 7.34
C ILE A 46 -5.68 5.52 6.16
N ASP A 47 -6.80 6.19 6.42
CA ASP A 47 -7.72 6.62 5.36
C ASP A 47 -7.06 7.66 4.42
N LEU A 48 -6.18 8.50 4.97
CA LEU A 48 -5.36 9.43 4.20
C LEU A 48 -4.09 8.81 3.60
N ASP A 49 -3.78 7.53 3.84
CA ASP A 49 -2.56 6.91 3.33
C ASP A 49 -2.62 6.75 1.80
N LEU A 50 -1.89 7.60 1.09
CA LEU A 50 -1.77 7.56 -0.37
C LEU A 50 -0.79 6.48 -0.87
N THR A 51 -0.15 5.71 0.02
CA THR A 51 0.84 4.69 -0.39
C THR A 51 0.28 3.71 -1.42
N GLY A 52 -0.99 3.31 -1.28
CA GLY A 52 -1.68 2.45 -2.26
C GLY A 52 -1.80 3.10 -3.64
N SER A 53 -2.32 4.33 -3.68
CA SER A 53 -2.48 5.11 -4.91
C SER A 53 -1.14 5.43 -5.57
N PHE A 54 -0.12 5.76 -4.76
CA PHE A 54 1.24 6.01 -5.24
C PHE A 54 1.86 4.75 -5.86
N CYS A 55 1.73 3.59 -5.20
CA CYS A 55 2.22 2.30 -5.71
C CYS A 55 1.53 1.91 -7.03
N PHE A 56 0.24 2.20 -7.15
CA PHE A 56 -0.49 1.99 -8.39
C PHE A 56 0.00 2.91 -9.51
N LEU A 57 0.10 4.22 -9.25
CA LEU A 57 0.49 5.22 -10.25
C LEU A 57 1.93 5.00 -10.74
N SER A 58 2.85 4.69 -9.83
CA SER A 58 4.24 4.36 -10.17
C SER A 58 4.34 3.09 -11.01
N GLY A 59 3.53 2.07 -10.73
CA GLY A 59 3.41 0.88 -11.59
C GLY A 59 2.98 1.26 -13.01
N VAL A 60 1.92 2.06 -13.15
CA VAL A 60 1.43 2.53 -14.45
C VAL A 60 2.49 3.35 -15.18
N ALA A 61 3.18 4.26 -14.48
CA ALA A 61 4.25 5.07 -15.06
C ALA A 61 5.43 4.20 -15.53
N GLY A 62 5.84 3.20 -14.74
CA GLY A 62 6.88 2.25 -15.11
C GLY A 62 6.53 1.45 -16.35
N GLY A 63 5.32 0.91 -16.42
CA GLY A 63 4.81 0.24 -17.62
C GLY A 63 4.78 1.17 -18.84
N ALA A 64 4.32 2.41 -18.67
CA ALA A 64 4.24 3.39 -19.75
C ALA A 64 5.63 3.74 -20.32
N ILE A 65 6.63 3.95 -19.47
CA ILE A 65 8.01 4.22 -19.91
C ILE A 65 8.56 3.02 -20.69
N SER A 66 8.39 1.79 -20.18
CA SER A 66 8.84 0.57 -20.86
C SER A 66 8.18 0.38 -22.23
N SER A 67 6.87 0.64 -22.31
CA SER A 67 6.08 0.59 -23.54
C SER A 67 6.52 1.64 -24.56
N LEU A 68 6.79 2.88 -24.14
CA LEU A 68 7.28 3.94 -25.03
C LEU A 68 8.66 3.60 -25.60
N VAL A 69 9.60 3.16 -24.76
CA VAL A 69 10.95 2.79 -25.21
C VAL A 69 10.90 1.62 -26.19
N SER A 70 10.13 0.57 -25.87
CA SER A 70 9.95 -0.59 -26.73
C SER A 70 9.23 -0.26 -28.04
N GLY A 71 8.20 0.61 -27.98
CA GLY A 71 7.45 1.05 -29.15
C GLY A 71 8.30 1.87 -30.11
N ILE A 72 9.08 2.84 -29.61
CA ILE A 72 10.02 3.62 -30.42
C ILE A 72 11.04 2.70 -31.07
N TRP A 73 11.63 1.77 -30.30
CA TRP A 73 12.57 0.79 -30.83
C TRP A 73 11.96 -0.09 -31.92
N SER A 74 10.74 -0.58 -31.73
CA SER A 74 10.08 -1.45 -32.70
C SER A 74 9.75 -0.72 -34.00
N ILE A 75 9.34 0.55 -33.94
CA ILE A 75 9.04 1.34 -35.15
C ILE A 75 10.32 1.56 -35.99
N VAL A 76 11.47 1.74 -35.33
CA VAL A 76 12.76 1.94 -36.00
C VAL A 76 13.28 0.65 -36.65
N LEU A 77 13.12 -0.50 -36.00
CA LEU A 77 13.64 -1.77 -36.53
C LEU A 77 12.65 -2.55 -37.41
N HIS A 78 11.41 -2.79 -36.96
CA HIS A 78 10.46 -3.71 -37.60
C HIS A 78 9.00 -3.23 -37.41
N LYS A 79 8.37 -2.76 -38.50
CA LYS A 79 7.03 -2.12 -38.47
C LYS A 79 5.86 -3.03 -38.05
N ASN A 80 5.96 -4.35 -38.19
CA ASN A 80 4.79 -5.24 -38.09
C ASN A 80 4.44 -5.71 -36.67
N TYR A 81 5.36 -5.59 -35.69
CA TYR A 81 5.18 -6.14 -34.33
C TYR A 81 5.15 -5.09 -33.21
N ALA A 82 5.07 -3.80 -33.56
CA ALA A 82 5.22 -2.70 -32.61
C ALA A 82 4.14 -2.67 -31.52
N THR A 83 2.90 -3.00 -31.86
CA THR A 83 1.79 -2.99 -30.91
C THR A 83 1.90 -4.12 -29.89
N GLU A 84 2.19 -5.34 -30.34
CA GLU A 84 2.31 -6.51 -29.45
C GLU A 84 3.49 -6.33 -28.50
N LEU A 85 4.65 -5.94 -29.03
CA LEU A 85 5.86 -5.75 -28.22
C LEU A 85 5.66 -4.65 -27.16
N SER A 86 4.97 -3.57 -27.51
CA SER A 86 4.65 -2.47 -26.60
C SER A 86 3.69 -2.89 -25.47
N ILE A 87 2.69 -3.73 -25.77
CA ILE A 87 1.77 -4.30 -24.76
C ILE A 87 2.53 -5.22 -23.80
N TYR A 88 3.38 -6.12 -24.31
CA TYR A 88 4.19 -6.99 -23.47
C TYR A 88 5.17 -6.20 -22.61
N ALA A 89 5.83 -5.19 -23.19
CA ALA A 89 6.73 -4.30 -22.46
C ALA A 89 6.00 -3.52 -21.35
N PHE A 90 4.77 -3.06 -21.61
CA PHE A 90 3.93 -2.41 -20.60
C PHE A 90 3.65 -3.35 -19.43
N LEU A 91 3.16 -4.56 -19.71
CA LEU A 91 2.80 -5.53 -18.68
C LEU A 91 4.02 -5.91 -17.83
N ILE A 92 5.14 -6.24 -18.47
CA ILE A 92 6.38 -6.60 -17.77
C ILE A 92 6.86 -5.43 -16.91
N GLY A 93 6.93 -4.21 -17.46
CA GLY A 93 7.35 -3.02 -16.72
C GLY A 93 6.44 -2.73 -15.52
N TYR A 94 5.12 -2.80 -15.72
CA TYR A 94 4.13 -2.61 -14.67
C TYR A 94 4.30 -3.62 -13.52
N PHE A 95 4.39 -4.91 -13.85
CA PHE A 95 4.53 -5.96 -12.82
C PHE A 95 5.87 -5.86 -12.09
N MET A 96 6.97 -5.56 -12.78
CA MET A 96 8.29 -5.37 -12.15
C MET A 96 8.27 -4.23 -11.13
N VAL A 97 7.69 -3.08 -11.48
CA VAL A 97 7.59 -1.94 -10.56
C VAL A 97 6.66 -2.26 -9.39
N ARG A 98 5.54 -2.93 -9.65
CA ARG A 98 4.60 -3.37 -8.60
C ARG A 98 5.23 -4.36 -7.62
N LEU A 99 6.04 -5.30 -8.10
CA LEU A 99 6.77 -6.23 -7.25
C LEU A 99 7.81 -5.50 -6.38
N ALA A 100 8.55 -4.57 -6.97
CA ALA A 100 9.53 -3.77 -6.23
C ALA A 100 8.88 -2.93 -5.12
N LEU A 101 7.68 -2.37 -5.36
CA LEU A 101 6.97 -1.53 -4.41
C LEU A 101 6.13 -2.30 -3.39
N ALA A 102 5.85 -3.58 -3.63
CA ALA A 102 5.17 -4.43 -2.67
C ALA A 102 5.97 -4.55 -1.35
N TRP A 103 7.31 -4.58 -1.43
CA TRP A 103 8.18 -4.64 -0.26
C TRP A 103 8.10 -3.41 0.66
N PRO A 104 8.36 -2.16 0.19
CA PRO A 104 8.25 -0.99 1.05
C PRO A 104 6.82 -0.77 1.53
N GLN A 105 5.81 -1.08 0.70
CA GLN A 105 4.42 -1.07 1.12
C GLN A 105 4.15 -2.09 2.25
N ALA A 106 4.80 -3.26 2.18
CA ALA A 106 5.02 -4.24 3.25
C ALA A 106 5.44 -3.59 4.57
N CYS A 107 6.62 -2.96 4.52
CA CYS A 107 7.29 -2.35 5.66
C CYS A 107 6.45 -1.25 6.31
N VAL A 108 5.85 -0.35 5.53
CA VAL A 108 4.97 0.72 6.04
C VAL A 108 3.77 0.12 6.78
N SER A 109 3.19 -0.96 6.24
CA SER A 109 2.07 -1.64 6.89
C SER A 109 2.46 -2.27 8.22
N ALA A 110 3.63 -2.92 8.26
CA ALA A 110 4.16 -3.50 9.49
C ALA A 110 4.50 -2.41 10.53
N TYR A 111 5.02 -1.27 10.08
CA TYR A 111 5.34 -0.13 10.95
C TYR A 111 4.08 0.44 11.63
N TYR A 112 2.98 0.62 10.89
CA TYR A 112 1.72 1.06 11.47
C TYR A 112 1.16 0.07 12.49
N VAL A 113 1.22 -1.23 12.20
CA VAL A 113 0.78 -2.28 13.15
C VAL A 113 1.63 -2.24 14.42
N ALA A 114 2.96 -2.21 14.29
CA ALA A 114 3.86 -2.15 15.44
C ALA A 114 3.66 -0.88 16.28
N TYR A 115 3.44 0.27 15.64
CA TYR A 115 3.14 1.52 16.34
C TYR A 115 1.81 1.43 17.11
N ALA A 116 0.78 0.84 16.50
CA ALA A 116 -0.52 0.70 17.14
C ALA A 116 -0.51 -0.27 18.32
N GLU A 117 0.33 -1.31 18.28
CA GLU A 117 0.50 -2.24 19.41
C GLU A 117 1.18 -1.58 20.62
N ASN A 118 2.14 -0.66 20.40
CA ASN A 118 2.79 0.08 21.49
C ASN A 118 3.18 1.52 21.11
N PRO A 119 2.24 2.48 21.17
CA PRO A 119 2.48 3.85 20.71
C PRO A 119 3.42 4.66 21.62
N GLN A 120 3.69 4.18 22.85
CA GLN A 120 4.55 4.84 23.84
C GLN A 120 5.99 4.33 23.83
N SER A 121 6.35 3.44 22.90
CA SER A 121 7.72 2.91 22.86
C SER A 121 8.72 3.98 22.41
N THR A 122 9.86 4.04 23.09
CA THR A 122 10.98 4.97 22.80
C THR A 122 11.67 4.72 21.46
N HIS A 123 11.33 3.63 20.76
CA HIS A 123 11.85 3.31 19.44
C HIS A 123 11.11 4.02 18.31
N PHE A 124 9.94 4.61 18.57
CA PHE A 124 9.16 5.32 17.57
C PHE A 124 9.51 6.81 17.55
N ASP A 125 9.63 7.35 16.34
CA ASP A 125 9.84 8.77 16.13
C ASP A 125 8.53 9.57 16.26
N SER A 126 8.65 10.86 16.54
CA SER A 126 7.55 11.83 16.70
C SER A 126 6.74 12.10 15.42
N THR A 127 7.14 11.52 14.28
CA THR A 127 6.48 11.73 12.98
C THR A 127 4.99 11.33 12.97
N ILE A 128 4.62 10.16 13.50
CA ILE A 128 3.20 9.72 13.55
C ILE A 128 2.34 10.62 14.45
N PRO A 129 2.71 10.87 15.73
CA PRO A 129 1.89 11.72 16.60
C PRO A 129 1.78 13.15 16.08
N MET A 130 2.84 13.71 15.48
CA MET A 130 2.78 15.04 14.86
C MET A 130 1.79 15.09 13.70
N ARG A 131 1.71 14.03 12.87
CA ARG A 131 0.71 13.94 11.80
C ARG A 131 -0.70 13.79 12.33
N LEU A 132 -0.88 13.03 13.40
CA LEU A 132 -2.19 12.87 14.04
C LEU A 132 -2.70 14.20 14.61
N GLU A 133 -1.84 14.96 15.29
CA GLU A 133 -2.18 16.28 15.83
C GLU A 133 -2.50 17.29 14.71
N GLN A 134 -1.79 17.23 13.58
CA GLN A 134 -2.10 18.06 12.40
C GLN A 134 -3.48 17.74 11.83
N LEU A 135 -3.86 16.47 11.78
CA LEU A 135 -5.18 16.04 11.30
C LEU A 135 -6.29 16.47 12.25
N GLU A 136 -6.08 16.30 13.56
CA GLU A 136 -7.03 16.74 14.58
C GLU A 136 -7.24 18.26 14.51
N ARG A 137 -6.15 19.04 14.38
CA ARG A 137 -6.21 20.50 14.25
C ARG A 137 -6.88 20.98 12.97
N SER A 138 -6.79 20.21 11.88
CA SER A 138 -7.44 20.56 10.59
C SER A 138 -8.94 20.27 10.58
N HIS A 139 -9.44 19.51 11.56
CA HIS A 139 -10.84 19.18 11.74
C HIS A 139 -11.58 20.13 12.72
N VAL A 140 -10.86 21.08 13.34
CA VAL A 140 -11.42 22.18 14.16
C VAL A 140 -11.55 23.44 13.30
#